data_AF-A0A2E6Y7S0-F1
#
_entry.id   AF-A0A2E6Y7S0-F1
#
_cell.length_a   1.000
_cell.length_b   1.000
_cell.length_c   1.000
_cell.angle_alpha   90.00
_cell.angle_beta   90.00
_cell.angle_gamma   90.00
#
_symmetry.space_group_name_H-M   'P 1'
#
loop_
_entity.id
_entity.type
_entity.pdbx_description
1 polymer ?
#
loop_
_entity_poly.entity_id
_entity_poly.type
_entity_poly.pdbx_seq_one_letter_code
_entity_poly.pdbx_strand_id
1 'polypeptide(L)' 'MNTKTRANSFVLISTEINRCIFEGNVDEALSLIGDYMQENGMTASLEIVASIPTRAIPRRPPRSVQ' A
#
# COMPACT_ATOMS: atom_id res chain seq x y z
N MET A 1 8.41 -20.37 -13.17
CA MET A 1 7.51 -19.94 -12.08
C MET A 1 6.16 -19.56 -12.68
N ASN A 2 5.07 -20.13 -12.15
CA ASN A 2 3.72 -20.08 -12.70
C ASN A 2 3.05 -18.74 -12.37
N THR A 3 2.54 -18.01 -13.36
CA THR A 3 1.96 -16.66 -13.22
C THR A 3 0.74 -16.61 -12.29
N LYS A 4 0.03 -17.75 -12.16
CA LYS A 4 -1.13 -17.94 -11.27
C LYS A 4 -0.79 -17.77 -9.79
N THR A 5 0.42 -18.15 -9.37
CA THR A 5 0.88 -18.04 -7.97
C THR A 5 1.19 -16.58 -7.59
N ARG A 6 1.67 -15.77 -8.55
CA ARG A 6 1.95 -14.34 -8.33
C ARG A 6 0.68 -13.51 -8.12
N ALA A 7 -0.39 -13.81 -8.88
CA ALA A 7 -1.66 -13.12 -8.72
C ALA A 7 -2.28 -13.35 -7.32
N ASN A 8 -2.20 -14.59 -6.81
CA ASN A 8 -2.69 -14.91 -5.46
C ASN A 8 -1.88 -14.19 -4.37
N SER A 9 -0.56 -14.14 -4.50
CA SER A 9 0.30 -13.41 -3.55
C SER A 9 0.01 -11.91 -3.54
N PHE A 10 -0.20 -11.30 -4.71
CA PHE A 10 -0.56 -9.88 -4.82
C PHE A 10 -1.91 -9.55 -4.18
N VAL A 11 -2.93 -10.39 -4.41
CA VAL A 11 -4.25 -10.17 -3.78
C VAL A 11 -4.13 -10.24 -2.26
N LEU A 12 -3.45 -11.25 -1.72
CA LEU A 12 -3.29 -11.42 -0.28
C LEU A 12 -2.56 -10.23 0.38
N ILE A 13 -1.41 -9.82 -0.17
CA ILE A 13 -0.65 -8.69 0.39
C ILE A 13 -1.47 -7.39 0.31
N SER A 14 -2.22 -7.17 -0.77
CA SER A 14 -3.06 -5.97 -0.93
C SER A 14 -4.24 -5.95 0.06
N THR A 15 -4.81 -7.10 0.38
CA THR A 15 -5.86 -7.22 1.40
C THR A 15 -5.32 -6.88 2.78
N GLU A 16 -4.14 -7.39 3.12
CA GLU A 16 -3.52 -7.16 4.42
C GLU A 16 -3.12 -5.68 4.62
N ILE A 17 -2.49 -5.07 3.61
CA ILE A 17 -2.16 -3.64 3.62
C ILE A 17 -3.42 -2.79 3.84
N ASN A 18 -4.51 -3.08 3.12
CA ASN A 18 -5.77 -2.36 3.27
C ASN A 18 -6.41 -2.55 4.66
N ARG A 19 -6.28 -3.74 5.26
CA ARG A 19 -6.72 -4.01 6.63
C ARG A 19 -5.96 -3.12 7.62
N CYS A 20 -4.64 -3.09 7.55
CA CYS A 20 -3.80 -2.25 8.41
C CYS A 20 -4.15 -0.76 8.26
N ILE A 21 -4.36 -0.27 7.04
CA ILE A 21 -4.78 1.12 6.79
C ILE A 21 -6.15 1.41 7.41
N PHE A 22 -7.11 0.49 7.27
CA PHE A 22 -8.46 0.65 7.82
C PHE A 22 -8.44 0.70 9.36
N GLU A 23 -7.63 -0.14 9.99
CA GLU A 23 -7.45 -0.19 11.45
C GLU A 23 -6.59 0.96 12.00
N GLY A 24 -6.00 1.79 11.13
CA GLY A 24 -5.11 2.88 11.52
C GLY A 24 -3.70 2.43 11.91
N ASN A 25 -3.35 1.17 11.67
CA ASN A 25 -2.03 0.63 11.92
C ASN A 25 -1.10 0.88 10.72
N VAL A 26 -0.64 2.13 10.61
CA VAL A 26 0.16 2.61 9.48
C VAL A 26 1.55 1.97 9.45
N ASP A 27 2.17 1.72 10.61
CA ASP A 27 3.52 1.16 10.69
C ASP A 27 3.58 -0.27 10.14
N GLU A 28 2.58 -1.09 10.43
CA GLU A 28 2.46 -2.44 9.89
C GLU A 28 2.17 -2.42 8.38
N ALA A 29 1.31 -1.49 7.92
CA ALA A 29 1.05 -1.32 6.49
C ALA A 29 2.34 -0.95 5.72
N LEU A 30 3.16 -0.05 6.27
CA LEU A 30 4.43 0.36 5.66
C LEU A 30 5.46 -0.78 5.66
N SER A 31 5.50 -1.59 6.73
CA SER A 31 6.38 -2.77 6.79
C SER A 31 6.02 -3.79 5.72
N LEU A 32 4.73 -4.12 5.56
CA LEU A 32 4.24 -5.03 4.51
C LEU A 32 4.57 -4.55 3.10
N ILE A 33 4.46 -3.25 2.85
CA ILE A 33 4.85 -2.64 1.56
C ILE A 33 6.36 -2.79 1.35
N GLY A 34 7.17 -2.52 2.38
CA GLY A 34 8.63 -2.64 2.33
C GLY A 34 9.09 -4.07 2.02
N ASP A 35 8.54 -5.06 2.73
CA ASP A 35 8.85 -6.47 2.53
C ASP A 35 8.49 -6.92 1.10
N TYR A 36 7.29 -6.57 0.64
CA TYR A 36 6.84 -6.88 -0.72
C TYR A 36 7.75 -6.23 -1.78
N MET A 37 8.20 -4.99 -1.55
CA MET A 37 9.14 -4.32 -2.44
C MET A 37 10.50 -5.02 -2.48
N GLN A 38 11.05 -5.39 -1.33
CA GLN A 38 12.34 -6.07 -1.23
C GLN A 38 12.32 -7.43 -1.94
N GLU A 39 11.30 -8.25 -1.68
CA GLU A 39 11.16 -9.59 -2.27
C GLU A 39 11.02 -9.57 -3.79
N ASN A 40 10.44 -8.50 -4.34
CA ASN A 40 10.21 -8.34 -5.77
C ASN A 40 11.25 -7.44 -6.46
N GLY A 41 12.30 -7.01 -5.75
CA GLY A 41 13.35 -6.14 -6.29
C GLY A 41 12.83 -4.77 -6.74
N MET A 42 11.75 -4.29 -6.13
CA MET A 42 11.18 -2.98 -6.42
C MET A 42 11.87 -1.91 -5.60
N THR A 43 12.15 -0.77 -6.23
CA THR A 43 12.72 0.39 -5.55
C THR A 43 11.86 1.60 -5.88
N ALA A 44 11.72 2.51 -4.92
CA ALA A 44 11.15 3.83 -5.16
C ALA A 44 12.28 4.83 -5.28
N SER A 45 12.22 5.73 -6.26
CA SER A 45 13.18 6.83 -6.32
C SER A 45 12.96 7.79 -5.14
N LEU A 46 14.03 8.45 -4.71
CA LEU A 46 13.96 9.45 -3.64
C LEU A 46 12.96 10.56 -3.97
N GLU A 47 12.84 10.92 -5.26
CA GLU A 47 11.87 11.90 -5.76
C GLU A 47 10.42 11.43 -5.58
N ILE A 48 10.13 10.15 -5.87
CA ILE A 48 8.80 9.57 -5.65
C ILE A 48 8.45 9.59 -4.16
N VAL A 49 9.39 9.20 -3.30
CA VAL A 49 9.16 9.23 -1.84
C VAL A 49 8.95 10.66 -1.35
N ALA A 50 9.75 11.62 -1.81
CA ALA A 50 9.61 13.03 -1.46
C ALA A 50 8.30 13.67 -1.97
N SER A 51 7.69 13.10 -3.01
CA SER A 51 6.40 13.55 -3.54
C SER A 51 5.20 13.11 -2.69
N ILE A 52 5.38 12.17 -1.76
CA ILE A 52 4.30 11.70 -0.89
C ILE A 52 3.91 12.83 0.06
N PRO A 53 2.66 13.35 -0.01
CA PRO A 53 2.23 14.43 0.86
C PRO A 53 2.18 13.96 2.32
N THR A 54 3.04 14.53 3.17
CA THR A 54 3.12 14.22 4.61
C THR A 54 2.04 14.93 5.43
N ARG A 55 1.30 15.86 4.81
CA ARG A 55 0.15 16.52 5.43
C ARG A 55 -1.10 15.74 5.11
N ALA A 56 -1.85 15.35 6.15
CA ALA A 56 -3.18 14.78 6.01
C ALA A 56 -4.01 15.68 5.10
N ILE A 57 -4.31 15.22 3.88
CA ILE A 57 -5.29 15.88 3.03
C ILE A 57 -6.58 15.84 3.85
N PRO A 58 -7.23 17.00 4.13
CA PRO A 58 -8.52 17.01 4.80
C PRO A 58 -9.42 16.06 4.02
N ARG A 59 -9.88 14.98 4.67
CA ARG A 59 -10.79 14.01 4.06
C ARG A 59 -11.94 14.83 3.49
N ARG A 60 -12.03 14.96 2.16
CA ARG A 60 -13.25 15.47 1.55
C ARG A 60 -14.36 14.53 2.03
N PRO A 61 -15.48 15.05 2.52
CA PRO A 61 -16.59 14.21 2.89
C PRO A 61 -16.92 13.30 1.69
N PRO A 62 -17.22 12.01 1.94
CA PRO A 62 -17.56 11.10 0.86
C PRO A 62 -18.64 11.77 0.01
N ARG A 63 -18.43 11.84 -1.31
CA ARG A 63 -19.50 12.27 -2.21
C ARG A 63 -20.62 11.26 -2.03
N SER A 64 -21.71 11.68 -1.41
CA SER A 64 -22.96 10.94 -1.43
C SER A 64 -23.28 10.68 -2.89
N VAL A 65 -23.31 9.41 -3.27
CA VAL A 65 -23.85 8.98 -4.56
C VAL A 65 -25.36 9.19 -4.43
N GLN A 66 -25.90 10.18 -5.15
CA GLN A 66 -27.34 10.32 -5.38
C GLN A 66 -27.73 9.50 -6.60
#